data_AF-A0A2W4QEG8-F1
#
_entry.id   AF-A0A2W4QEG8-F1
#
_cell.length_a   1.000
_cell.length_b   1.000
_cell.length_c   1.000
_cell.angle_alpha   90.00
_cell.angle_beta   90.00
_cell.angle_gamma   90.00
#
_symmetry.space_group_name_H-M   'P 1'
#
loop_
_entity.id
_entity.type
_entity.pdbx_description
1 polymer ?
#
loop_
_entity_poly.entity_id
_entity_poly.type
_entity_poly.pdbx_seq_one_letter_code
_entity_poly.pdbx_strand_id
1 'polypeptide(L)'
;MQCHKLGDRFLILDVPPDIKDAKKDIIASFRSGIGTRYLNYAAAYHPYLQTTLNYQYKDENIQVCGTPPIPQWTSSANGITVTNLDDKTAKVKVLLEKGASTCKFSKVDGEPILVITLPNTSHTGKVVVEEWNSWPERPANFSILKNGDGSAAITQSPSRWSSGAKGINVIYFGNEQAIVKFYRSEAASTGFAINKAAELTITLAANAQVWWDVFKAWDSLPSKPPGFDISLNDDGCEKIILPPSTWTSGINGITVSNSVIDKAKVRIQLSTANPTATAFKVETDTLTITLKDGNQKGSEVLAAWTVATAPKGNFQIAINGSGSEIITALTNTDTVEMPHTASLAAQPVPLQLQTLKAIQTTDTGLYNLIKAELGNQRVVLPPSPAIAGIYVQVDRDRGVWKAPANVSVASVLGPVTKISDVQQETLNVDPTGGKSINIIRAFAGKGTLVWGARTLEGNSNEWRYVPVRRLFITIEESTRKASSFAVFEPNDAMTWLKVKSMIDSYLYGLWEQGALAGSRQEQAYFINVGLGKTMTAQDILEGRMIVEIGVAAVRPAEFIILRFSHKMQEA
;
A
#
# COMPACT_ATOMS: atom_id res chain seq x y z
N MET A 1 3.23 11.00 40.17
CA MET A 1 2.02 10.30 39.71
C MET A 1 0.83 10.74 40.56
N GLN A 2 -0.33 11.07 39.98
CA GLN A 2 -1.50 11.53 40.75
C GLN A 2 -2.07 10.44 41.66
N CYS A 3 -2.06 9.18 41.21
CA CYS A 3 -2.56 8.03 41.96
C CYS A 3 -1.91 7.91 43.35
N HIS A 4 -0.61 8.17 43.47
CA HIS A 4 0.07 8.21 44.76
C HIS A 4 -0.38 9.35 45.67
N LYS A 5 -0.64 10.54 45.10
CA LYS A 5 -1.07 11.71 45.89
C LYS A 5 -2.45 11.50 46.51
N LEU A 6 -3.35 10.83 45.79
CA LEU A 6 -4.72 10.60 46.24
C LEU A 6 -4.85 9.29 47.04
N GLY A 7 -4.03 8.28 46.75
CA GLY A 7 -4.03 6.99 47.45
C GLY A 7 -5.23 6.09 47.17
N ASP A 8 -6.19 6.53 46.35
CA ASP A 8 -7.48 5.88 46.08
C ASP A 8 -7.58 5.31 44.65
N ARG A 9 -6.50 5.41 43.85
CA ARG A 9 -6.49 5.09 42.42
C ARG A 9 -5.26 4.28 42.02
N PHE A 10 -5.42 3.52 40.94
CA PHE A 10 -4.35 2.74 40.32
C PHE A 10 -4.31 3.03 38.82
N LEU A 11 -3.11 3.28 38.28
CA LEU A 11 -2.91 3.67 36.88
C LEU A 11 -2.61 2.45 36.00
N ILE A 12 -3.32 2.32 34.88
CA ILE A 12 -3.04 1.31 33.85
C ILE A 12 -2.44 2.04 32.64
N LEU A 13 -1.31 1.58 32.16
CA LEU A 13 -0.59 2.17 31.03
C LEU A 13 -0.46 1.18 29.87
N ASP A 14 -0.50 1.71 28.66
CA ASP A 14 -0.23 0.98 27.44
C ASP A 14 1.17 1.26 26.94
N VAL A 15 1.86 0.22 26.46
CA VAL A 15 3.11 0.38 25.72
C VAL A 15 2.78 0.44 24.22
N PRO A 16 2.91 1.61 23.57
CA PRO A 16 2.46 1.81 22.19
C PRO A 16 3.22 0.92 21.19
N PRO A 17 2.61 0.54 20.04
CA PRO A 17 3.31 -0.24 19.01
C PRO A 17 4.18 0.67 18.14
N ASP A 18 5.02 0.05 17.29
CA ASP A 18 5.99 0.73 16.42
C ASP A 18 5.29 1.42 15.24
N ILE A 19 4.80 2.64 15.44
CA ILE A 19 3.97 3.30 14.42
C ILE A 19 4.79 4.26 13.54
N LYS A 20 6.02 4.67 13.93
CA LYS A 20 6.72 5.77 13.21
C LYS A 20 8.22 5.60 12.95
N ASP A 21 8.94 4.77 13.69
CA ASP A 21 10.39 4.64 13.54
C ASP A 21 10.84 3.21 13.86
N ALA A 22 10.92 2.36 12.83
CA ALA A 22 11.39 0.96 12.93
C ALA A 22 12.82 0.79 13.51
N LYS A 23 13.50 1.89 13.86
CA LYS A 23 14.83 1.94 14.46
C LYS A 23 14.82 2.27 15.95
N LYS A 24 13.66 2.55 16.57
CA LYS A 24 13.59 2.98 17.98
C LYS A 24 13.14 1.82 18.87
N ASP A 25 13.96 1.46 19.85
CA ASP A 25 13.55 0.51 20.90
C ASP A 25 12.42 1.14 21.74
N ILE A 26 11.19 0.68 21.50
CA ILE A 26 9.97 1.16 22.15
C ILE A 26 9.97 0.84 23.63
N ILE A 27 10.48 -0.34 24.01
CA ILE A 27 10.50 -0.78 25.40
C ILE A 27 11.42 0.12 26.19
N ALA A 28 12.63 0.37 25.67
CA ALA A 28 13.56 1.31 26.26
C ALA A 28 12.99 2.74 26.28
N SER A 29 12.33 3.17 25.20
CA SER A 29 11.70 4.49 25.10
C SER A 29 10.55 4.68 26.11
N PHE A 30 9.72 3.67 26.29
CA PHE A 30 8.66 3.68 27.30
C PHE A 30 9.27 3.73 28.70
N ARG A 31 10.23 2.86 29.00
CA ARG A 31 10.89 2.78 30.31
C ARG A 31 11.62 4.07 30.68
N SER A 32 12.27 4.73 29.72
CA SER A 32 12.94 6.03 29.92
C SER A 32 11.95 7.20 29.99
N GLY A 33 10.82 7.11 29.30
CA GLY A 33 9.77 8.13 29.30
C GLY A 33 8.94 8.17 30.57
N ILE A 34 8.83 7.06 31.31
CA ILE A 34 8.16 7.04 32.62
C ILE A 34 9.14 7.42 33.73
N GLY A 35 8.68 8.21 34.71
CA GLY A 35 9.47 8.62 35.87
C GLY A 35 9.93 7.45 36.76
N THR A 36 10.57 7.77 37.89
CA THR A 36 11.13 6.77 38.82
C THR A 36 10.40 6.70 40.17
N ARG A 37 9.50 7.65 40.45
CA ARG A 37 8.82 7.74 41.75
C ARG A 37 7.41 7.19 41.69
N TYR A 38 7.02 6.47 42.74
CA TYR A 38 5.67 5.97 42.96
C TYR A 38 5.16 4.99 41.89
N LEU A 39 6.10 4.16 41.41
CA LEU A 39 5.84 3.17 40.36
C LEU A 39 4.92 2.05 40.83
N ASN A 40 4.84 1.81 42.13
CA ASN A 40 3.92 0.86 42.72
C ASN A 40 2.44 1.18 42.46
N TYR A 41 2.07 2.43 42.18
CA TYR A 41 0.67 2.83 41.88
C TYR A 41 0.26 2.64 40.41
N ALA A 42 1.08 1.98 39.60
CA ALA A 42 0.79 1.76 38.20
C ALA A 42 1.22 0.38 37.70
N ALA A 43 0.63 -0.07 36.59
CA ALA A 43 1.08 -1.22 35.82
C ALA A 43 1.03 -0.91 34.32
N ALA A 44 1.99 -1.42 33.56
CA ALA A 44 2.02 -1.31 32.11
C ALA A 44 1.70 -2.64 31.44
N TYR A 45 1.04 -2.58 30.29
CA TYR A 45 0.63 -3.74 29.50
C TYR A 45 1.06 -3.62 28.04
N HIS A 46 1.48 -4.75 27.48
CA HIS A 46 1.97 -4.87 26.11
C HIS A 46 1.66 -6.29 25.57
N PRO A 47 1.45 -6.50 24.26
CA PRO A 47 1.31 -5.51 23.20
C PRO A 47 -0.14 -5.06 23.01
N TYR A 48 -0.35 -4.24 21.98
CA TYR A 48 -1.69 -3.91 21.50
C TYR A 48 -2.41 -5.17 21.00
N LEU A 49 -3.73 -5.09 20.93
CA LEU A 49 -4.58 -6.25 20.66
C LEU A 49 -5.31 -6.04 19.33
N GLN A 50 -5.25 -7.05 18.47
CA GLN A 50 -6.09 -7.14 17.30
C GLN A 50 -7.47 -7.60 17.74
N THR A 51 -8.48 -6.73 17.60
CA THR A 51 -9.83 -6.99 18.08
C THR A 51 -10.67 -7.73 17.03
N THR A 52 -11.83 -8.23 17.44
CA THR A 52 -12.85 -8.74 16.51
C THR A 52 -13.68 -7.61 15.87
N LEU A 53 -13.42 -6.35 16.21
CA LEU A 53 -14.15 -5.20 15.67
C LEU A 53 -13.75 -4.94 14.22
N ASN A 54 -14.74 -4.80 13.36
CA ASN A 54 -14.55 -4.44 11.96
C ASN A 54 -14.07 -2.99 11.86
N TYR A 55 -13.09 -2.76 10.99
CA TYR A 55 -12.66 -1.41 10.67
C TYR A 55 -13.79 -0.65 9.98
N GLN A 56 -14.21 0.48 10.57
CA GLN A 56 -15.25 1.33 10.00
C GLN A 56 -14.61 2.41 9.14
N TYR A 57 -15.14 2.59 7.94
CA TYR A 57 -14.68 3.61 7.00
C TYR A 57 -15.87 4.19 6.24
N LYS A 58 -15.66 5.37 5.65
CA LYS A 58 -16.57 5.95 4.68
C LYS A 58 -15.90 5.95 3.32
N ASP A 59 -16.61 5.55 2.27
CA ASP A 59 -16.09 5.50 0.89
C ASP A 59 -15.50 6.85 0.43
N GLU A 60 -15.98 7.97 0.96
CA GLU A 60 -15.48 9.32 0.68
C GLU A 60 -14.08 9.60 1.23
N ASN A 61 -13.67 8.87 2.29
CA ASN A 61 -12.39 9.07 2.98
C ASN A 61 -11.29 8.12 2.49
N ILE A 62 -11.62 7.13 1.66
CA ILE A 62 -10.65 6.20 1.12
C ILE A 62 -10.12 6.75 -0.21
N GLN A 63 -8.84 7.09 -0.23
CA GLN A 63 -8.14 7.49 -1.45
C GLN A 63 -7.61 6.24 -2.15
N VAL A 64 -7.95 6.10 -3.43
CA VAL A 64 -7.46 5.07 -4.31
C VAL A 64 -6.32 5.68 -5.13
N CYS A 65 -5.10 5.25 -4.84
CA CYS A 65 -3.90 5.66 -5.56
C CYS A 65 -3.48 4.59 -6.57
N GLY A 66 -3.51 4.97 -7.85
CA GLY A 66 -3.11 4.11 -8.96
C GLY A 66 -4.12 4.18 -10.11
N THR A 67 -3.64 4.25 -11.34
CA THR A 67 -4.38 3.69 -12.46
C THR A 67 -4.49 2.20 -12.21
N PRO A 68 -5.68 1.57 -12.27
CA PRO A 68 -5.79 0.14 -12.02
C PRO A 68 -4.81 -0.61 -12.92
N PRO A 69 -3.88 -1.43 -12.37
CA PRO A 69 -3.06 -2.32 -13.16
C PRO A 69 -3.92 -3.55 -13.46
N ILE A 70 -4.96 -3.34 -14.27
CA ILE A 70 -5.80 -4.43 -14.74
C ILE A 70 -5.80 -4.29 -16.26
N PRO A 71 -5.14 -5.20 -16.99
CA PRO A 71 -5.34 -5.34 -18.43
C PRO A 71 -6.85 -5.42 -18.75
N GLN A 72 -7.37 -4.35 -19.34
CA GLN A 72 -8.76 -4.17 -19.70
C GLN A 72 -8.85 -3.98 -21.22
N TRP A 73 -9.87 -4.58 -21.84
CA TRP A 73 -10.27 -4.19 -23.19
C TRP A 73 -11.29 -3.06 -23.08
N THR A 74 -11.03 -1.93 -23.73
CA THR A 74 -11.89 -0.72 -23.71
C THR A 74 -12.25 -0.32 -25.14
N SER A 75 -13.54 -0.20 -25.46
CA SER A 75 -14.00 0.39 -26.71
C SER A 75 -14.38 1.86 -26.48
N SER A 76 -13.58 2.79 -27.04
CA SER A 76 -13.81 4.25 -27.06
C SER A 76 -14.24 4.91 -25.73
N ALA A 77 -14.41 6.23 -25.72
CA ALA A 77 -14.77 6.96 -24.49
C ALA A 77 -16.19 6.66 -23.98
N ASN A 78 -17.09 6.18 -24.85
CA ASN A 78 -18.52 5.99 -24.58
C ASN A 78 -19.05 4.57 -24.93
N GLY A 79 -18.16 3.58 -25.10
CA GLY A 79 -18.51 2.17 -25.42
C GLY A 79 -18.57 1.25 -24.19
N ILE A 80 -17.76 0.18 -24.14
CA ILE A 80 -17.70 -0.78 -23.02
C ILE A 80 -16.26 -1.07 -22.56
N THR A 81 -16.13 -1.56 -21.33
CA THR A 81 -14.89 -2.11 -20.73
C THR A 81 -15.11 -3.55 -20.33
N VAL A 82 -14.20 -4.44 -20.70
CA VAL A 82 -14.26 -5.87 -20.35
C VAL A 82 -13.04 -6.25 -19.52
N THR A 83 -13.26 -6.98 -18.41
CA THR A 83 -12.24 -7.39 -17.45
C THR A 83 -12.36 -8.88 -17.11
N ASN A 84 -11.23 -9.59 -17.07
CA ASN A 84 -11.12 -10.92 -16.44
C ASN A 84 -10.62 -10.74 -15.00
N LEU A 85 -11.35 -11.31 -14.04
CA LEU A 85 -11.16 -11.11 -12.61
C LEU A 85 -10.19 -12.12 -11.98
N ASP A 86 -9.87 -13.24 -12.65
CA ASP A 86 -9.05 -14.32 -12.08
C ASP A 86 -7.54 -14.09 -12.30
N ASP A 87 -7.12 -13.81 -13.54
CA ASP A 87 -5.71 -13.69 -13.93
C ASP A 87 -5.30 -12.26 -14.31
N LYS A 88 -6.27 -11.34 -14.32
CA LYS A 88 -6.12 -9.94 -14.72
C LYS A 88 -5.65 -9.77 -16.18
N THR A 89 -5.73 -10.79 -17.04
CA THR A 89 -5.45 -10.70 -18.48
C THR A 89 -6.68 -11.07 -19.29
N ALA A 90 -7.63 -10.15 -19.44
CA ALA A 90 -8.79 -10.40 -20.28
C ALA A 90 -8.36 -10.42 -21.75
N LYS A 91 -8.54 -11.54 -22.46
CA LYS A 91 -8.52 -11.55 -23.92
C LYS A 91 -9.97 -11.45 -24.39
N VAL A 92 -10.29 -10.47 -25.23
CA VAL A 92 -11.65 -10.29 -25.76
C VAL A 92 -11.64 -10.44 -27.26
N LYS A 93 -12.53 -11.29 -27.78
CA LYS A 93 -12.74 -11.46 -29.21
C LYS A 93 -14.13 -10.94 -29.56
N VAL A 94 -14.22 -9.89 -30.37
CA VAL A 94 -15.52 -9.37 -30.83
C VAL A 94 -15.80 -9.89 -32.23
N LEU A 95 -16.93 -10.56 -32.43
CA LEU A 95 -17.40 -11.07 -33.73
C LEU A 95 -18.60 -10.25 -34.21
N LEU A 96 -18.69 -10.01 -35.51
CA LEU A 96 -19.86 -9.38 -36.14
C LEU A 96 -20.64 -10.46 -36.91
N GLU A 97 -21.89 -10.71 -36.52
CA GLU A 97 -22.79 -11.64 -37.23
C GLU A 97 -23.79 -10.87 -38.11
N LYS A 98 -23.75 -11.15 -39.42
CA LYS A 98 -24.72 -10.61 -40.39
C LYS A 98 -26.07 -11.31 -40.19
N GLY A 99 -27.09 -10.56 -39.77
CA GLY A 99 -28.47 -11.06 -39.60
C GLY A 99 -28.86 -11.47 -38.19
N ALA A 100 -27.99 -11.30 -37.18
CA ALA A 100 -28.39 -11.42 -35.78
C ALA A 100 -29.28 -10.22 -35.36
N SER A 101 -30.07 -10.36 -34.29
CA SER A 101 -30.94 -9.29 -33.75
C SER A 101 -30.59 -8.89 -32.31
N THR A 102 -29.70 -9.64 -31.64
CA THR A 102 -29.29 -9.44 -30.24
C THR A 102 -27.82 -9.81 -30.09
N CYS A 103 -27.13 -9.28 -29.07
CA CYS A 103 -25.77 -9.71 -28.78
C CYS A 103 -25.75 -11.10 -28.15
N LYS A 104 -24.71 -11.87 -28.44
CA LYS A 104 -24.45 -13.18 -27.85
C LYS A 104 -23.08 -13.21 -27.20
N PHE A 105 -22.96 -14.00 -26.14
CA PHE A 105 -21.72 -14.18 -25.41
C PHE A 105 -21.33 -15.65 -25.41
N SER A 106 -20.04 -15.94 -25.57
CA SER A 106 -19.50 -17.29 -25.35
C SER A 106 -18.09 -17.20 -24.79
N LYS A 107 -17.65 -18.27 -24.13
CA LYS A 107 -16.27 -18.43 -23.64
C LYS A 107 -15.53 -19.45 -24.50
N VAL A 108 -14.22 -19.31 -24.60
CA VAL A 108 -13.36 -20.39 -25.14
C VAL A 108 -12.93 -21.29 -23.98
N ASP A 109 -13.25 -22.58 -24.06
CA ASP A 109 -12.88 -23.52 -23.00
C ASP A 109 -11.35 -23.65 -22.88
N GLY A 110 -10.83 -23.49 -21.66
CA GLY A 110 -9.40 -23.58 -21.37
C GLY A 110 -8.58 -22.30 -21.61
N GLU A 111 -9.18 -21.23 -22.13
CA GLU A 111 -8.50 -19.96 -22.43
C GLU A 111 -9.24 -18.77 -21.77
N PRO A 112 -8.53 -17.70 -21.33
CA PRO A 112 -9.15 -16.51 -20.74
C PRO A 112 -9.77 -15.58 -21.81
N ILE A 113 -10.51 -16.15 -22.77
CA ILE A 113 -11.10 -15.45 -23.91
C ILE A 113 -12.62 -15.35 -23.78
N LEU A 114 -13.14 -14.13 -23.72
CA LEU A 114 -14.57 -13.85 -23.86
C LEU A 114 -14.88 -13.44 -25.31
N VAL A 115 -15.82 -14.14 -25.93
CA VAL A 115 -16.31 -13.84 -27.27
C VAL A 115 -17.62 -13.06 -27.17
N ILE A 116 -17.65 -11.84 -27.72
CA ILE A 116 -18.86 -11.01 -27.81
C ILE A 116 -19.26 -10.96 -29.27
N THR A 117 -20.43 -11.51 -29.60
CA THR A 117 -20.96 -11.48 -30.95
C THR A 117 -22.03 -10.40 -31.04
N LEU A 118 -21.74 -9.36 -31.81
CA LEU A 118 -22.65 -8.23 -32.03
C LEU A 118 -23.38 -8.39 -33.37
N PRO A 119 -24.64 -7.97 -33.47
CA PRO A 119 -25.31 -7.88 -34.76
C PRO A 119 -24.70 -6.79 -35.65
N ASN A 120 -24.76 -6.98 -36.97
CA ASN A 120 -24.16 -6.08 -37.97
C ASN A 120 -24.89 -4.72 -38.17
N THR A 121 -25.73 -4.32 -37.22
CA THR A 121 -26.31 -2.96 -37.11
C THR A 121 -25.64 -2.23 -35.96
N SER A 122 -25.63 -0.89 -35.94
CA SER A 122 -25.00 -0.12 -34.86
C SER A 122 -25.56 -0.53 -33.47
N HIS A 123 -24.73 -1.14 -32.60
CA HIS A 123 -25.06 -1.53 -31.23
C HIS A 123 -24.33 -0.64 -30.25
N THR A 124 -24.99 -0.17 -29.19
CA THR A 124 -24.39 0.74 -28.20
C THR A 124 -23.88 0.00 -26.97
N GLY A 125 -22.91 0.57 -26.27
CA GLY A 125 -22.37 -0.02 -25.04
C GLY A 125 -23.43 -0.27 -23.96
N LYS A 126 -24.49 0.55 -23.94
CA LYS A 126 -25.66 0.36 -23.08
C LYS A 126 -26.38 -0.96 -23.34
N VAL A 127 -26.67 -1.26 -24.62
CA VAL A 127 -27.41 -2.48 -25.00
C VAL A 127 -26.61 -3.73 -24.66
N VAL A 128 -25.30 -3.72 -24.94
CA VAL A 128 -24.43 -4.86 -24.65
C VAL A 128 -24.34 -5.16 -23.16
N VAL A 129 -24.31 -4.14 -22.30
CA VAL A 129 -24.30 -4.33 -20.84
C VAL A 129 -25.65 -4.84 -20.32
N GLU A 130 -26.76 -4.37 -20.89
CA GLU A 130 -28.10 -4.87 -20.55
C GLU A 130 -28.26 -6.36 -20.91
N GLU A 131 -27.79 -6.76 -22.09
CA GLU A 131 -27.81 -8.16 -22.54
C GLU A 131 -26.81 -9.03 -21.76
N TRP A 132 -25.63 -8.50 -21.42
CA TRP A 132 -24.65 -9.18 -20.54
C TRP A 132 -25.23 -9.48 -19.16
N ASN A 133 -25.94 -8.53 -18.57
CA ASN A 133 -26.57 -8.70 -17.26
C ASN A 133 -27.76 -9.66 -17.29
N SER A 134 -28.35 -9.86 -18.48
CA SER A 134 -29.48 -10.77 -18.69
C SER A 134 -29.04 -12.18 -19.13
N TRP A 135 -27.74 -12.41 -19.35
CA TRP A 135 -27.21 -13.71 -19.76
C TRP A 135 -27.14 -14.71 -18.58
N PRO A 136 -27.92 -15.81 -18.59
CA PRO A 136 -27.99 -16.72 -17.44
C PRO A 136 -26.70 -17.51 -17.19
N GLU A 137 -25.95 -17.80 -18.24
CA GLU A 137 -24.70 -18.57 -18.19
C GLU A 137 -23.47 -17.68 -17.99
N ARG A 138 -23.68 -16.44 -17.53
CA ARG A 138 -22.62 -15.47 -17.35
C ARG A 138 -21.52 -16.00 -16.41
N PRO A 139 -20.26 -16.06 -16.87
CA PRO A 139 -19.16 -16.53 -16.04
C PRO A 139 -18.81 -15.48 -14.98
N ALA A 140 -18.60 -15.93 -13.73
CA ALA A 140 -18.34 -15.05 -12.59
C ALA A 140 -17.01 -14.31 -12.68
N ASN A 141 -16.09 -14.79 -13.51
CA ASN A 141 -14.75 -14.22 -13.68
C ASN A 141 -14.63 -13.18 -14.79
N PHE A 142 -15.71 -12.85 -15.51
CA PHE A 142 -15.71 -11.73 -16.44
C PHE A 142 -16.64 -10.60 -15.98
N SER A 143 -16.26 -9.37 -16.29
CA SER A 143 -17.07 -8.17 -16.07
C SER A 143 -17.12 -7.33 -17.34
N ILE A 144 -18.31 -6.92 -17.78
CA ILE A 144 -18.52 -5.95 -18.85
C ILE A 144 -19.22 -4.72 -18.26
N LEU A 145 -18.62 -3.55 -18.43
CA LEU A 145 -19.14 -2.25 -17.98
C LEU A 145 -19.32 -1.32 -19.17
N LYS A 146 -20.21 -0.34 -19.07
CA LYS A 146 -20.34 0.74 -20.06
C LYS A 146 -19.38 1.88 -19.72
N ASN A 147 -18.79 2.48 -20.74
CA ASN A 147 -18.00 3.71 -20.61
C ASN A 147 -18.90 4.92 -20.86
N GLY A 148 -18.75 5.98 -20.08
CA GLY A 148 -19.57 7.19 -20.20
C GLY A 148 -21.07 6.90 -20.07
N ASP A 149 -21.88 7.48 -20.95
CA ASP A 149 -23.33 7.24 -21.00
C ASP A 149 -23.72 5.94 -21.74
N GLY A 150 -22.74 5.28 -22.38
CA GLY A 150 -22.91 4.07 -23.17
C GLY A 150 -23.62 4.28 -24.51
N SER A 151 -23.73 5.53 -24.99
CA SER A 151 -24.47 5.90 -26.20
C SER A 151 -23.68 5.71 -27.49
N ALA A 152 -22.36 5.54 -27.43
CA ALA A 152 -21.57 5.32 -28.63
C ALA A 152 -21.80 3.91 -29.18
N ALA A 153 -21.86 3.84 -30.50
CA ALA A 153 -21.77 2.58 -31.22
C ALA A 153 -20.47 1.87 -30.82
N ILE A 154 -20.54 0.57 -30.56
CA ILE A 154 -19.36 -0.27 -30.41
C ILE A 154 -18.77 -0.47 -31.80
N THR A 155 -18.01 0.53 -32.24
CA THR A 155 -17.07 0.41 -33.36
C THR A 155 -15.77 -0.15 -32.79
N GLN A 156 -15.13 -1.10 -33.48
CA GLN A 156 -13.77 -1.48 -33.10
C GLN A 156 -12.91 -0.21 -33.04
N SER A 157 -12.44 0.13 -31.85
CA SER A 157 -11.36 1.10 -31.65
C SER A 157 -10.36 0.48 -30.68
N PRO A 158 -9.08 0.40 -31.07
CA PRO A 158 -8.10 -0.49 -30.46
C PRO A 158 -7.60 0.04 -29.11
N SER A 159 -7.54 -0.83 -28.12
CA SER A 159 -6.81 -0.56 -26.88
C SER A 159 -5.30 -0.78 -27.08
N ARG A 160 -4.56 0.32 -26.88
CA ARG A 160 -3.10 0.52 -26.73
C ARG A 160 -2.19 0.29 -27.97
N TRP A 161 -1.74 1.45 -28.46
CA TRP A 161 -0.73 1.73 -29.50
C TRP A 161 -1.06 1.26 -30.93
N SER A 162 -1.67 2.17 -31.70
CA SER A 162 -1.60 2.19 -33.16
C SER A 162 -0.51 3.15 -33.60
N SER A 163 0.63 2.66 -34.09
CA SER A 163 1.34 3.38 -35.14
C SER A 163 0.88 2.77 -36.47
N GLY A 164 -0.01 3.46 -37.15
CA GLY A 164 -0.53 2.98 -38.42
C GLY A 164 -0.95 4.15 -39.28
N ALA A 165 -0.23 4.35 -40.39
CA ALA A 165 -0.80 5.01 -41.55
C ALA A 165 -2.17 4.35 -41.87
N LYS A 166 -3.10 5.13 -42.40
CA LYS A 166 -4.45 4.66 -42.75
C LYS A 166 -4.37 3.32 -43.50
N GLY A 167 -4.99 2.25 -42.99
CA GLY A 167 -5.11 0.93 -43.62
C GLY A 167 -4.76 -0.32 -42.78
N ILE A 168 -3.79 -0.29 -41.84
CA ILE A 168 -3.54 -1.42 -40.90
C ILE A 168 -3.31 -0.98 -39.45
N ASN A 169 -3.65 -1.86 -38.51
CA ASN A 169 -3.31 -1.79 -37.09
C ASN A 169 -2.33 -2.91 -36.75
N VAL A 170 -1.21 -2.56 -36.11
CA VAL A 170 -0.30 -3.53 -35.50
C VAL A 170 -0.51 -3.52 -33.99
N ILE A 171 -0.71 -4.70 -33.41
CA ILE A 171 -1.04 -4.93 -32.00
C ILE A 171 0.16 -5.60 -31.35
N TYR A 172 0.57 -5.13 -30.17
CA TYR A 172 1.58 -5.79 -29.34
C TYR A 172 1.00 -6.15 -27.97
N PHE A 173 1.26 -7.38 -27.51
CA PHE A 173 0.68 -7.93 -26.27
C PHE A 173 1.63 -7.94 -25.07
N GLY A 174 2.81 -7.31 -25.17
CA GLY A 174 3.79 -7.24 -24.09
C GLY A 174 3.66 -5.98 -23.21
N ASN A 175 4.42 -5.97 -22.10
CA ASN A 175 4.37 -4.92 -21.08
C ASN A 175 5.27 -3.71 -21.38
N GLU A 176 6.07 -3.79 -22.45
CA GLU A 176 7.03 -2.78 -22.88
C GLU A 176 6.51 -2.00 -24.10
N GLN A 177 7.09 -0.84 -24.40
CA GLN A 177 6.75 -0.07 -25.60
C GLN A 177 7.23 -0.82 -26.86
N ALA A 178 6.31 -1.08 -27.80
CA ALA A 178 6.63 -1.75 -29.05
C ALA A 178 6.98 -0.81 -30.20
N ILE A 179 7.99 -1.18 -30.97
CA ILE A 179 8.44 -0.44 -32.15
C ILE A 179 8.05 -1.24 -33.40
N VAL A 180 7.36 -0.59 -34.35
CA VAL A 180 7.01 -1.19 -35.63
C VAL A 180 7.70 -0.43 -36.75
N LYS A 181 8.39 -1.15 -37.64
CA LYS A 181 9.15 -0.56 -38.75
C LYS A 181 8.69 -1.12 -40.08
N PHE A 182 8.49 -0.24 -41.06
CA PHE A 182 8.11 -0.61 -42.43
C PHE A 182 9.26 -0.34 -43.40
N TYR A 183 9.53 -1.28 -44.29
CA TYR A 183 10.54 -1.14 -45.35
C TYR A 183 9.93 -1.55 -46.68
N ARG A 184 10.34 -0.91 -47.79
CA ARG A 184 10.13 -1.48 -49.13
C ARG A 184 11.32 -2.36 -49.50
N SER A 185 11.04 -3.48 -50.16
CA SER A 185 12.04 -4.38 -50.72
C SER A 185 11.68 -4.73 -52.17
N GLU A 186 12.69 -5.11 -52.96
CA GLU A 186 12.50 -5.71 -54.28
C GLU A 186 12.05 -7.18 -54.21
N ALA A 187 11.92 -7.74 -53.00
CA ALA A 187 11.47 -9.11 -52.77
C ALA A 187 10.04 -9.35 -53.28
N ALA A 188 9.78 -10.60 -53.69
CA ALA A 188 8.49 -11.02 -54.24
C ALA A 188 7.38 -11.22 -53.19
N SER A 189 7.72 -11.26 -51.89
CA SER A 189 6.78 -11.52 -50.79
C SER A 189 7.02 -10.61 -49.59
N THR A 190 5.95 -10.25 -48.89
CA THR A 190 6.02 -9.41 -47.68
C THR A 190 6.51 -10.25 -46.49
N GLY A 191 7.53 -9.77 -45.80
CA GLY A 191 8.18 -10.46 -44.67
C GLY A 191 7.91 -9.81 -43.31
N PHE A 192 7.93 -10.62 -42.25
CA PHE A 192 7.70 -10.19 -40.86
C PHE A 192 8.80 -10.75 -39.96
N ALA A 193 9.46 -9.90 -39.19
CA ALA A 193 10.58 -10.32 -38.32
C ALA A 193 10.55 -9.61 -36.96
N ILE A 194 10.89 -10.34 -35.90
CA ILE A 194 11.14 -9.78 -34.58
C ILE A 194 12.64 -9.58 -34.42
N ASN A 195 13.09 -8.33 -34.33
CA ASN A 195 14.51 -8.03 -34.14
C ASN A 195 14.90 -8.02 -32.64
N LYS A 196 13.94 -7.65 -31.78
CA LYS A 196 14.04 -7.58 -30.30
C LYS A 196 12.66 -7.88 -29.69
N ALA A 197 12.59 -8.20 -28.39
CA ALA A 197 11.37 -8.64 -27.70
C ALA A 197 10.11 -7.76 -27.90
N ALA A 198 10.27 -6.49 -28.27
CA ALA A 198 9.20 -5.54 -28.55
C ALA A 198 9.38 -4.80 -29.90
N GLU A 199 10.06 -5.39 -30.89
CA GLU A 199 10.29 -4.73 -32.19
C GLU A 199 9.89 -5.62 -33.38
N LEU A 200 8.89 -5.19 -34.16
CA LEU A 200 8.41 -5.86 -35.37
C LEU A 200 8.83 -5.09 -36.64
N THR A 201 9.54 -5.77 -37.53
CA THR A 201 9.87 -5.30 -38.87
C THR A 201 8.95 -5.92 -39.91
N ILE A 202 8.32 -5.07 -40.73
CA ILE A 202 7.46 -5.44 -41.85
C ILE A 202 8.14 -4.98 -43.15
N THR A 203 8.58 -5.95 -43.96
CA THR A 203 9.25 -5.71 -45.24
C THR A 203 8.26 -5.94 -46.37
N LEU A 204 7.79 -4.87 -47.00
CA LEU A 204 6.79 -4.90 -48.07
C LEU A 204 7.40 -5.44 -49.37
N ALA A 205 6.69 -6.37 -50.01
CA ALA A 205 7.02 -6.84 -51.35
C ALA A 205 6.92 -5.73 -52.41
N ALA A 206 7.63 -5.89 -53.53
CA ALA A 206 7.58 -4.94 -54.64
C ALA A 206 6.16 -4.75 -55.20
N ASN A 207 5.32 -5.79 -55.13
CA ASN A 207 3.94 -5.80 -55.62
C ASN A 207 2.89 -5.49 -54.55
N ALA A 208 3.25 -5.29 -53.28
CA ALA A 208 2.30 -4.90 -52.23
C ALA A 208 1.92 -3.42 -52.40
N GLN A 209 0.75 -3.17 -52.98
CA GLN A 209 0.29 -1.82 -53.34
C GLN A 209 -0.74 -1.28 -52.36
N VAL A 210 -1.48 -2.16 -51.69
CA VAL A 210 -2.53 -1.81 -50.72
C VAL A 210 -2.36 -2.58 -49.41
N TRP A 211 -2.94 -2.06 -48.34
CA TRP A 211 -2.84 -2.65 -47.01
C TRP A 211 -3.43 -4.06 -46.89
N TRP A 212 -4.42 -4.37 -47.73
CA TRP A 212 -4.98 -5.71 -47.90
C TRP A 212 -3.94 -6.76 -48.30
N ASP A 213 -2.91 -6.40 -49.08
CA ASP A 213 -1.86 -7.34 -49.49
C ASP A 213 -0.94 -7.73 -48.32
N VAL A 214 -0.67 -6.76 -47.43
CA VAL A 214 0.12 -6.97 -46.21
C VAL A 214 -0.65 -7.83 -45.22
N PHE A 215 -1.95 -7.56 -45.06
CA PHE A 215 -2.82 -8.37 -44.19
C PHE A 215 -2.93 -9.82 -44.66
N LYS A 216 -3.13 -10.06 -45.97
CA LYS A 216 -3.11 -11.44 -46.51
C LYS A 216 -1.81 -12.16 -46.22
N ALA A 217 -0.67 -11.47 -46.41
CA ALA A 217 0.63 -12.04 -46.12
C ALA A 217 0.75 -12.41 -44.63
N TRP A 218 0.28 -11.55 -43.72
CA TRP A 218 0.23 -11.80 -42.28
C TRP A 218 -0.70 -12.98 -41.92
N ASP A 219 -1.86 -13.09 -42.57
CA ASP A 219 -2.85 -14.14 -42.31
C ASP A 219 -2.41 -15.51 -42.83
N SER A 220 -1.65 -15.51 -43.93
CA SER A 220 -1.08 -16.73 -44.51
C SER A 220 0.14 -17.28 -43.75
N LEU A 221 0.62 -16.61 -42.69
CA LEU A 221 1.75 -17.10 -41.92
C LEU A 221 1.39 -18.39 -41.16
N PRO A 222 2.17 -19.47 -41.31
CA PRO A 222 1.94 -20.73 -40.57
C PRO A 222 2.12 -20.56 -39.06
N SER A 223 2.90 -19.56 -38.64
CA SER A 223 3.01 -19.12 -37.25
C SER A 223 3.21 -17.60 -37.18
N LYS A 224 2.44 -16.94 -36.33
CA LYS A 224 2.48 -15.48 -36.15
C LYS A 224 3.69 -15.12 -35.25
N PRO A 225 4.41 -14.02 -35.54
CA PRO A 225 5.42 -13.47 -34.64
C PRO A 225 4.91 -13.34 -33.19
N PRO A 226 5.60 -13.96 -32.21
CA PRO A 226 5.17 -13.95 -30.81
C PRO A 226 4.94 -12.54 -30.27
N GLY A 227 3.80 -12.33 -29.63
CA GLY A 227 3.47 -11.05 -29.00
C GLY A 227 2.96 -9.97 -29.96
N PHE A 228 2.87 -10.24 -31.27
CA PHE A 228 2.33 -9.29 -32.24
C PHE A 228 1.11 -9.84 -32.99
N ASP A 229 0.17 -8.96 -33.37
CA ASP A 229 -0.90 -9.23 -34.34
C ASP A 229 -1.09 -8.06 -35.31
N ILE A 230 -1.69 -8.31 -36.47
CA ILE A 230 -2.01 -7.28 -37.47
C ILE A 230 -3.48 -7.43 -37.86
N SER A 231 -4.19 -6.31 -37.89
CA SER A 231 -5.56 -6.21 -38.37
C SER A 231 -5.69 -5.05 -39.36
N LEU A 232 -6.76 -5.06 -40.16
CA LEU A 232 -7.12 -3.93 -41.01
C LEU A 232 -7.95 -2.93 -40.18
N ASN A 233 -7.71 -1.64 -40.39
CA ASN A 233 -8.48 -0.58 -39.72
C ASN A 233 -9.59 0.02 -40.62
N ASP A 234 -9.69 -0.45 -41.86
CA ASP A 234 -10.72 -0.15 -42.86
C ASP A 234 -10.90 -1.34 -43.85
N ASP A 235 -11.34 -1.08 -45.08
CA ASP A 235 -11.49 -2.09 -46.14
C ASP A 235 -10.15 -2.58 -46.75
N GLY A 236 -9.02 -2.06 -46.28
CA GLY A 236 -7.67 -2.40 -46.72
C GLY A 236 -7.34 -1.98 -48.14
N CYS A 237 -8.23 -1.26 -48.82
CA CYS A 237 -8.08 -0.89 -50.22
C CYS A 237 -7.24 0.38 -50.42
N GLU A 238 -6.88 1.07 -49.33
CA GLU A 238 -6.01 2.25 -49.40
C GLU A 238 -4.58 1.87 -49.84
N LYS A 239 -4.01 2.71 -50.72
CA LYS A 239 -2.64 2.52 -51.21
C LYS A 239 -1.62 2.74 -50.10
N ILE A 240 -0.61 1.89 -50.05
CA ILE A 240 0.48 2.03 -49.08
C ILE A 240 1.37 3.20 -49.50
N ILE A 241 1.24 4.31 -48.78
CA ILE A 241 2.12 5.48 -48.85
C ILE A 241 2.91 5.52 -47.54
N LEU A 242 4.18 5.09 -47.57
CA LEU A 242 5.06 5.24 -46.42
C LEU A 242 5.51 6.71 -46.33
N PRO A 243 5.41 7.38 -45.17
CA PRO A 243 6.02 8.70 -45.00
C PRO A 243 7.53 8.54 -45.23
N PRO A 244 8.20 9.49 -45.91
CA PRO A 244 9.64 9.44 -46.06
C PRO A 244 10.23 9.47 -44.64
N SER A 245 11.00 8.44 -44.28
CA SER A 245 11.82 8.44 -43.07
C SER A 245 12.59 9.77 -43.05
N THR A 246 12.58 10.52 -41.96
CA THR A 246 13.30 11.80 -41.91
C THR A 246 14.34 11.75 -40.81
N TRP A 247 15.57 11.44 -41.21
CA TRP A 247 16.76 11.70 -40.39
C TRP A 247 16.92 13.21 -40.26
N THR A 248 16.93 13.86 -39.10
CA THR A 248 17.11 15.33 -39.05
C THR A 248 18.37 15.71 -38.30
N SER A 249 19.26 16.46 -38.94
CA SER A 249 20.28 17.23 -38.21
C SER A 249 19.98 18.71 -38.29
N GLY A 250 19.95 19.35 -37.13
CA GLY A 250 19.85 20.80 -37.01
C GLY A 250 21.19 21.45 -37.35
N ILE A 251 21.23 22.17 -38.47
CA ILE A 251 22.27 23.13 -38.80
C ILE A 251 21.67 24.52 -38.49
N ASN A 252 22.47 25.50 -38.07
CA ASN A 252 21.93 26.84 -37.75
C ASN A 252 21.13 27.39 -38.95
N GLY A 253 19.80 27.50 -38.81
CA GLY A 253 18.89 28.01 -39.84
C GLY A 253 18.24 26.96 -40.76
N ILE A 254 18.75 25.72 -40.87
CA ILE A 254 18.14 24.65 -41.69
C ILE A 254 18.23 23.27 -41.03
N THR A 255 17.30 22.39 -41.40
CA THR A 255 17.34 20.97 -41.10
C THR A 255 17.56 20.20 -42.39
N VAL A 256 18.52 19.28 -42.41
CA VAL A 256 18.72 18.37 -43.55
C VAL A 256 18.27 16.97 -43.16
N SER A 257 17.57 16.31 -44.08
CA SER A 257 17.11 14.95 -43.91
C SER A 257 17.34 14.05 -45.10
N ASN A 258 17.43 12.74 -44.86
CA ASN A 258 17.46 11.68 -45.88
C ASN A 258 16.38 10.65 -45.54
N SER A 259 15.85 9.92 -46.52
CA SER A 259 14.76 8.95 -46.30
C SER A 259 15.10 7.48 -46.41
N VAL A 260 16.35 7.11 -46.72
CA VAL A 260 16.70 5.72 -47.01
C VAL A 260 18.01 5.25 -46.35
N ILE A 261 18.91 6.14 -45.94
CA ILE A 261 20.28 5.78 -45.57
C ILE A 261 20.58 6.04 -44.08
N ASP A 262 20.93 4.98 -43.34
CA ASP A 262 21.21 4.96 -41.88
C ASP A 262 22.44 5.78 -41.43
N LYS A 263 23.31 6.21 -42.36
CA LYS A 263 24.56 6.97 -42.09
C LYS A 263 24.78 8.12 -43.08
N ALA A 264 23.71 8.80 -43.49
CA ALA A 264 23.83 9.91 -44.42
C ALA A 264 24.69 11.05 -43.83
N LYS A 265 25.53 11.68 -44.66
CA LYS A 265 26.43 12.76 -44.27
C LYS A 265 26.05 14.07 -44.95
N VAL A 266 26.35 15.20 -44.30
CA VAL A 266 26.15 16.54 -44.88
C VAL A 266 27.45 17.31 -44.82
N ARG A 267 27.82 17.95 -45.93
CA ARG A 267 28.99 18.82 -46.05
C ARG A 267 28.57 20.22 -46.52
N ILE A 268 29.04 21.26 -45.85
CA ILE A 268 28.81 22.66 -46.24
C ILE A 268 30.16 23.30 -46.55
N GLN A 269 30.34 23.75 -47.79
CA GLN A 269 31.62 24.26 -48.29
C GLN A 269 31.46 25.57 -49.05
N LEU A 270 32.59 26.28 -49.20
CA LEU A 270 32.73 27.41 -50.11
C LEU A 270 33.43 26.92 -51.39
N SER A 271 32.94 27.32 -52.55
CA SER A 271 33.60 26.99 -53.81
C SER A 271 34.81 27.88 -54.06
N THR A 272 35.88 27.30 -54.60
CA THR A 272 37.07 28.04 -55.07
C THR A 272 36.83 28.77 -56.40
N ALA A 273 35.67 28.60 -57.03
CA ALA A 273 35.33 29.13 -58.34
C ALA A 273 34.32 30.31 -58.34
N ASN A 274 34.03 30.91 -57.18
CA ASN A 274 33.07 32.03 -57.00
C ASN A 274 31.71 31.82 -57.71
N PRO A 275 30.86 30.93 -57.20
CA PRO A 275 29.59 30.59 -57.83
C PRO A 275 28.55 31.70 -57.58
N THR A 276 27.81 32.09 -58.61
CA THR A 276 26.77 33.12 -58.53
C THR A 276 25.48 32.67 -57.81
N ALA A 277 25.39 31.39 -57.45
CA ALA A 277 24.26 30.79 -56.74
C ALA A 277 24.71 29.59 -55.86
N THR A 278 23.92 29.28 -54.83
CA THR A 278 24.12 28.09 -53.99
C THR A 278 23.91 26.83 -54.82
N ALA A 279 24.86 25.90 -54.78
CA ALA A 279 24.83 24.66 -55.54
C ALA A 279 24.76 23.42 -54.65
N PHE A 280 24.18 22.34 -55.17
CA PHE A 280 23.97 21.10 -54.43
C PHE A 280 24.48 19.91 -55.23
N LYS A 281 25.18 18.99 -54.55
CA LYS A 281 25.63 17.73 -55.12
C LYS A 281 25.29 16.59 -54.17
N VAL A 282 24.62 15.57 -54.70
CA VAL A 282 24.27 14.35 -53.98
C VAL A 282 25.15 13.22 -54.48
N GLU A 283 25.87 12.60 -53.56
CA GLU A 283 26.59 11.34 -53.72
C GLU A 283 25.87 10.25 -52.91
N THR A 284 26.29 8.99 -53.04
CA THR A 284 25.55 7.82 -52.53
C THR A 284 25.03 7.99 -51.11
N ASP A 285 25.83 8.53 -50.19
CA ASP A 285 25.46 8.78 -48.79
C ASP A 285 25.65 10.23 -48.33
N THR A 286 26.09 11.14 -49.21
CA THR A 286 26.55 12.49 -48.80
C THR A 286 25.88 13.60 -49.61
N LEU A 287 25.26 14.56 -48.93
CA LEU A 287 24.80 15.82 -49.53
C LEU A 287 25.86 16.91 -49.31
N THR A 288 26.36 17.49 -50.40
CA THR A 288 27.25 18.66 -50.35
C THR A 288 26.49 19.93 -50.76
N ILE A 289 26.45 20.90 -49.86
CA ILE A 289 25.90 22.25 -50.07
C ILE A 289 27.07 23.20 -50.28
N THR A 290 27.13 23.83 -51.44
CA THR A 290 28.17 24.81 -51.79
C THR A 290 27.57 26.21 -51.77
N LEU A 291 27.93 27.01 -50.76
CA LEU A 291 27.38 28.36 -50.58
C LEU A 291 27.99 29.35 -51.58
N LYS A 292 27.21 30.36 -52.00
CA LYS A 292 27.66 31.37 -52.97
C LYS A 292 28.72 32.33 -52.40
N ASP A 293 28.50 32.83 -51.18
CA ASP A 293 29.28 33.92 -50.58
C ASP A 293 29.88 33.51 -49.21
N GLY A 294 29.99 32.21 -48.94
CA GLY A 294 30.52 31.67 -47.68
C GLY A 294 29.60 31.81 -46.47
N ASN A 295 28.71 32.82 -46.45
CA ASN A 295 27.69 33.02 -45.43
C ASN A 295 26.32 33.24 -46.09
N GLN A 296 25.31 32.46 -45.73
CA GLN A 296 23.94 32.61 -46.25
C GLN A 296 22.88 32.33 -45.19
N LYS A 297 21.72 32.98 -45.28
CA LYS A 297 20.60 32.66 -44.37
C LYS A 297 20.00 31.30 -44.70
N GLY A 298 19.47 30.61 -43.69
CA GLY A 298 18.78 29.34 -43.88
C GLY A 298 17.63 29.42 -44.90
N SER A 299 16.87 30.52 -44.90
CA SER A 299 15.81 30.80 -45.87
C SER A 299 16.29 30.89 -47.31
N GLU A 300 17.49 31.44 -47.53
CA GLU A 300 18.08 31.59 -48.87
C GLU A 300 18.58 30.25 -49.41
N VAL A 301 19.16 29.41 -48.54
CA VAL A 301 19.60 28.07 -48.89
C VAL A 301 18.41 27.17 -49.21
N LEU A 302 17.31 27.26 -48.45
CA LEU A 302 16.09 26.52 -48.75
C LEU A 302 15.43 26.98 -50.06
N ALA A 303 15.40 28.29 -50.32
CA ALA A 303 14.88 28.83 -51.58
C ALA A 303 15.69 28.28 -52.77
N ALA A 304 17.02 28.28 -52.66
CA ALA A 304 17.90 27.70 -53.68
C ALA A 304 17.70 26.18 -53.83
N TRP A 305 17.54 25.44 -52.73
CA TRP A 305 17.26 23.99 -52.75
C TRP A 305 15.94 23.69 -53.46
N THR A 306 14.92 24.52 -53.25
CA THR A 306 13.59 24.33 -53.84
C THR A 306 13.66 24.40 -55.36
N VAL A 307 14.39 25.38 -55.90
CA VAL A 307 14.52 25.61 -57.36
C VAL A 307 15.67 24.86 -58.04
N ALA A 308 16.54 24.19 -57.28
CA ALA A 308 17.68 23.46 -57.84
C ALA A 308 17.22 22.30 -58.74
N THR A 309 17.83 22.21 -59.93
CA THR A 309 17.58 21.17 -60.94
C THR A 309 18.47 19.93 -60.77
N ALA A 310 19.48 20.00 -59.90
CA ALA A 310 20.36 18.87 -59.60
C ALA A 310 19.58 17.70 -58.97
N PRO A 311 19.97 16.44 -59.21
CA PRO A 311 19.33 15.29 -58.58
C PRO A 311 19.40 15.39 -57.05
N LYS A 312 18.24 15.43 -56.40
CA LYS A 312 18.11 15.60 -54.94
C LYS A 312 18.29 14.29 -54.16
N GLY A 313 18.28 13.15 -54.85
CA GLY A 313 18.27 11.83 -54.23
C GLY A 313 17.15 11.72 -53.19
N ASN A 314 17.45 11.09 -52.07
CA ASN A 314 16.53 10.94 -50.94
C ASN A 314 16.68 12.07 -49.89
N PHE A 315 17.44 13.12 -50.20
CA PHE A 315 17.69 14.24 -49.28
C PHE A 315 16.58 15.30 -49.35
N GLN A 316 16.31 15.98 -48.24
CA GLN A 316 15.39 17.09 -48.11
C GLN A 316 15.99 18.17 -47.18
N ILE A 317 15.71 19.44 -47.45
CA ILE A 317 16.10 20.57 -46.60
C ILE A 317 14.82 21.29 -46.14
N ALA A 318 14.76 21.66 -44.86
CA ALA A 318 13.70 22.47 -44.26
C ALA A 318 14.31 23.61 -43.42
N ILE A 319 13.50 24.59 -43.02
CA ILE A 319 13.95 25.63 -42.08
C ILE A 319 14.01 25.08 -40.66
N ASN A 320 15.08 25.44 -39.95
CA ASN A 320 15.20 25.24 -38.51
C ASN A 320 15.18 26.61 -37.82
N GLY A 321 14.25 26.83 -36.88
CA GLY A 321 14.09 28.14 -36.25
C GLY A 321 13.42 29.17 -37.17
N SER A 322 13.90 30.42 -37.14
CA SER A 322 13.29 31.53 -37.88
C SER A 322 13.67 31.58 -39.36
N GLY A 323 14.68 30.80 -39.77
CA GLY A 323 15.27 30.81 -41.11
C GLY A 323 16.17 32.02 -41.38
N SER A 324 16.28 32.95 -40.42
CA SER A 324 17.14 34.14 -40.50
C SER A 324 18.56 33.91 -40.00
N GLU A 325 18.82 32.75 -39.41
CA GLU A 325 20.12 32.34 -38.90
C GLU A 325 21.10 32.09 -40.05
N ILE A 326 22.37 32.47 -39.85
CA ILE A 326 23.42 32.41 -40.88
C ILE A 326 24.11 31.04 -40.84
N ILE A 327 24.18 30.40 -42.01
CA ILE A 327 24.97 29.22 -42.30
C ILE A 327 26.31 29.68 -42.87
N THR A 328 27.40 29.26 -42.22
CA THR A 328 28.77 29.58 -42.63
C THR A 328 29.46 28.34 -43.22
N ALA A 329 30.12 28.51 -44.35
CA ALA A 329 30.92 27.47 -44.98
C ALA A 329 32.13 27.10 -44.12
N LEU A 330 32.42 25.79 -44.02
CA LEU A 330 33.60 25.30 -43.32
C LEU A 330 34.81 25.36 -44.27
N THR A 331 35.96 25.82 -43.77
CA THR A 331 37.17 26.05 -44.59
C THR A 331 37.97 24.79 -44.90
N ASN A 332 37.67 23.65 -44.26
CA ASN A 332 38.33 22.36 -44.48
C ASN A 332 37.30 21.25 -44.76
N THR A 333 37.75 20.17 -45.40
CA THR A 333 36.99 18.97 -45.85
C THR A 333 36.28 18.16 -44.75
N ASP A 334 36.06 18.73 -43.57
CA ASP A 334 35.40 18.07 -42.45
C ASP A 334 33.94 17.79 -42.81
N THR A 335 33.62 16.50 -42.75
CA THR A 335 32.28 15.98 -43.00
C THR A 335 31.69 15.67 -41.63
N VAL A 336 30.60 16.32 -41.26
CA VAL A 336 29.97 16.08 -39.96
C VAL A 336 29.23 14.73 -40.03
N GLU A 337 29.70 13.74 -39.27
CA GLU A 337 28.93 12.51 -39.05
C GLU A 337 27.79 12.79 -38.07
N MET A 338 26.58 12.38 -38.43
CA MET A 338 25.36 12.72 -37.70
C MET A 338 25.14 11.70 -36.56
N PRO A 339 24.97 12.12 -35.28
CA PRO A 339 24.60 11.20 -34.21
C PRO A 339 23.13 10.76 -34.32
N HIS A 340 22.88 9.46 -34.08
CA HIS A 340 21.55 8.85 -34.07
C HIS A 340 20.80 9.21 -32.79
N THR A 341 19.88 10.18 -32.83
CA THR A 341 18.90 10.37 -31.74
C THR A 341 17.53 10.76 -32.28
N ALA A 342 16.53 9.93 -32.01
CA ALA A 342 15.13 10.31 -32.03
C ALA A 342 14.50 9.82 -30.72
N SER A 343 14.24 10.74 -29.79
CA SER A 343 13.41 10.51 -28.61
C SER A 343 12.54 11.74 -28.39
N LEU A 344 11.22 11.56 -28.47
CA LEU A 344 10.23 12.48 -27.94
C LEU A 344 9.75 11.89 -26.60
N ALA A 345 10.43 12.24 -25.51
CA ALA A 345 9.98 11.90 -24.17
C ALA A 345 8.78 12.79 -23.78
N ALA A 346 7.59 12.21 -23.66
CA ALA A 346 6.45 12.87 -23.04
C ALA A 346 6.64 12.92 -21.51
N GLN A 347 6.34 14.08 -20.91
CA GLN A 347 6.41 14.30 -19.46
C GLN A 347 5.39 13.40 -18.70
N PRO A 348 5.67 13.00 -17.45
CA PRO A 348 4.81 12.11 -16.68
C PRO A 348 3.42 12.72 -16.42
N VAL A 349 2.36 11.97 -16.73
CA VAL A 349 0.98 12.31 -16.34
C VAL A 349 0.88 12.19 -14.81
N PRO A 350 0.41 13.21 -14.08
CA PRO A 350 0.25 13.13 -12.64
C PRO A 350 -0.76 12.04 -12.26
N LEU A 351 -0.45 11.24 -11.24
CA LEU A 351 -1.38 10.29 -10.62
C LEU A 351 -2.66 11.03 -10.21
N GLN A 352 -3.79 10.75 -10.87
CA GLN A 352 -5.09 11.26 -10.40
C GLN A 352 -5.54 10.44 -9.19
N LEU A 353 -5.58 11.08 -8.03
CA LEU A 353 -6.08 10.50 -6.79
C LEU A 353 -7.61 10.53 -6.81
N GLN A 354 -8.26 9.38 -6.90
CA GLN A 354 -9.72 9.26 -6.86
C GLN A 354 -10.18 8.69 -5.50
N THR A 355 -11.41 8.96 -5.09
CA THR A 355 -11.98 8.36 -3.87
C THR A 355 -12.65 7.02 -4.18
N LEU A 356 -12.75 6.12 -3.19
CA LEU A 356 -13.48 4.86 -3.33
C LEU A 356 -14.95 5.12 -3.75
N LYS A 357 -15.55 6.21 -3.29
CA LYS A 357 -16.88 6.63 -3.70
C LYS A 357 -16.95 6.98 -5.19
N ALA A 358 -15.95 7.68 -5.73
CA ALA A 358 -15.92 8.09 -7.13
C ALA A 358 -15.86 6.89 -8.08
N ILE A 359 -15.17 5.82 -7.69
CA ILE A 359 -15.05 4.60 -8.50
C ILE A 359 -16.27 3.67 -8.40
N GLN A 360 -17.22 3.93 -7.50
CA GLN A 360 -18.38 3.05 -7.30
C GLN A 360 -19.17 2.79 -8.60
N THR A 361 -19.36 3.83 -9.41
CA THR A 361 -20.11 3.76 -10.68
C THR A 361 -19.23 3.72 -11.92
N THR A 362 -17.95 4.11 -11.81
CA THR A 362 -17.02 4.13 -12.94
C THR A 362 -16.16 2.86 -13.02
N ASP A 363 -15.90 2.19 -11.90
CA ASP A 363 -15.21 0.90 -11.79
C ASP A 363 -15.78 0.06 -10.63
N THR A 364 -16.99 -0.47 -10.83
CA THR A 364 -17.71 -1.25 -9.82
C THR A 364 -16.98 -2.55 -9.44
N GLY A 365 -16.17 -3.11 -10.34
CA GLY A 365 -15.38 -4.31 -10.08
C GLY A 365 -14.28 -4.03 -9.04
N LEU A 366 -13.48 -2.99 -9.28
CA LEU A 366 -12.45 -2.54 -8.34
C LEU A 366 -13.05 -2.09 -7.01
N TYR A 367 -14.19 -1.38 -7.05
CA TYR A 367 -14.93 -0.99 -5.84
C TYR A 367 -15.25 -2.19 -4.94
N ASN A 368 -15.81 -3.27 -5.51
CA ASN A 368 -16.17 -4.46 -4.74
C ASN A 368 -14.94 -5.21 -4.20
N LEU A 369 -13.84 -5.25 -4.96
CA LEU A 369 -12.58 -5.84 -4.49
C LEU A 369 -11.98 -5.06 -3.31
N ILE A 370 -11.94 -3.72 -3.41
CA ILE A 370 -11.46 -2.88 -2.31
C ILE A 370 -12.34 -3.05 -1.07
N LYS A 371 -13.67 -3.13 -1.24
CA LYS A 371 -14.58 -3.39 -0.10
C LYS A 371 -14.37 -4.76 0.53
N ALA A 372 -14.14 -5.79 -0.27
CA ALA A 372 -13.83 -7.13 0.25
C ALA A 372 -12.54 -7.09 1.08
N GLU A 373 -11.50 -6.41 0.58
CA GLU A 373 -10.22 -6.31 1.29
C GLU A 373 -10.31 -5.43 2.55
N LEU A 374 -11.02 -4.30 2.49
CA LEU A 374 -11.31 -3.50 3.69
C LEU A 374 -12.13 -4.28 4.73
N GLY A 375 -12.98 -5.22 4.28
CA GLY A 375 -13.69 -6.16 5.15
C GLY A 375 -12.79 -7.12 5.91
N ASN A 376 -11.55 -7.35 5.46
CA ASN A 376 -10.55 -8.15 6.16
C ASN A 376 -9.83 -7.36 7.27
N GLN A 377 -9.94 -6.03 7.26
CA GLN A 377 -9.28 -5.17 8.23
C GLN A 377 -9.99 -5.22 9.60
N ARG A 378 -9.19 -5.23 10.66
CA ARG A 378 -9.66 -5.26 12.06
C ARG A 378 -9.05 -4.10 12.83
N VAL A 379 -9.79 -3.61 13.83
CA VAL A 379 -9.31 -2.51 14.67
C VAL A 379 -8.27 -3.04 15.66
N VAL A 380 -7.10 -2.40 15.69
CA VAL A 380 -6.08 -2.60 16.71
C VAL A 380 -6.32 -1.59 17.84
N LEU A 381 -6.45 -2.08 19.07
CA LEU A 381 -6.67 -1.25 20.25
C LEU A 381 -5.57 -1.42 21.30
N PRO A 382 -5.30 -0.38 22.11
CA PRO A 382 -4.50 -0.52 23.32
C PRO A 382 -5.14 -1.52 24.31
N PRO A 383 -4.34 -2.25 25.11
CA PRO A 383 -4.87 -3.25 26.05
C PRO A 383 -5.55 -2.66 27.29
N SER A 384 -5.26 -1.43 27.70
CA SER A 384 -5.73 -0.86 28.97
C SER A 384 -7.24 -0.93 29.23
N PRO A 385 -8.15 -0.73 28.24
CA PRO A 385 -9.59 -0.86 28.49
C PRO A 385 -9.98 -2.32 28.79
N ALA A 386 -9.36 -3.28 28.08
CA ALA A 386 -9.58 -4.71 28.33
C ALA A 386 -9.05 -5.12 29.71
N ILE A 387 -7.86 -4.63 30.09
CA ILE A 387 -7.30 -4.87 31.42
C ILE A 387 -8.16 -4.26 32.53
N ALA A 388 -8.69 -3.06 32.34
CA ALA A 388 -9.62 -2.45 33.31
C ALA A 388 -10.87 -3.32 33.50
N GLY A 389 -11.43 -3.86 32.42
CA GLY A 389 -12.53 -4.82 32.48
C GLY A 389 -12.14 -6.11 33.23
N ILE A 390 -10.95 -6.65 32.96
CA ILE A 390 -10.42 -7.85 33.65
C ILE A 390 -10.21 -7.58 35.15
N TYR A 391 -9.73 -6.40 35.54
CA TYR A 391 -9.60 -6.04 36.95
C TYR A 391 -10.96 -6.09 37.65
N VAL A 392 -11.98 -5.46 37.05
CA VAL A 392 -13.35 -5.47 37.60
C VAL A 392 -13.92 -6.88 37.68
N GLN A 393 -13.72 -7.70 36.64
CA GLN A 393 -14.18 -9.07 36.60
C GLN A 393 -13.52 -9.91 37.71
N VAL A 394 -12.19 -9.89 37.80
CA VAL A 394 -11.44 -10.67 38.79
C VAL A 394 -11.78 -10.24 40.21
N ASP A 395 -11.88 -8.94 40.46
CA ASP A 395 -12.24 -8.41 41.78
C ASP A 395 -13.64 -8.87 42.21
N ARG A 396 -14.60 -8.85 41.28
CA ARG A 396 -15.98 -9.30 41.54
C ARG A 396 -16.04 -10.80 41.83
N ASP A 397 -15.35 -11.59 41.02
CA ASP A 397 -15.47 -13.04 41.05
C ASP A 397 -14.62 -13.67 42.15
N ARG A 398 -13.49 -13.05 42.51
CA ARG A 398 -12.46 -13.64 43.37
C ARG A 398 -11.76 -12.70 44.36
N GLY A 399 -12.18 -11.44 44.41
CA GLY A 399 -11.61 -10.44 45.30
C GLY A 399 -10.33 -9.79 44.75
N VAL A 400 -10.08 -8.56 45.22
CA VAL A 400 -8.98 -7.68 44.75
C VAL A 400 -7.58 -8.26 45.02
N TRP A 401 -7.46 -9.20 45.97
CA TRP A 401 -6.22 -9.89 46.30
C TRP A 401 -5.82 -10.95 45.26
N LYS A 402 -6.71 -11.33 44.34
CA LYS A 402 -6.35 -12.21 43.23
C LYS A 402 -5.65 -11.43 42.12
N ALA A 403 -4.45 -11.88 41.75
CA ALA A 403 -3.74 -11.39 40.57
C ALA A 403 -4.62 -11.43 39.30
N PRO A 404 -4.76 -10.32 38.55
CA PRO A 404 -5.50 -10.26 37.29
C PRO A 404 -4.69 -10.80 36.11
N ALA A 405 -4.08 -11.97 36.30
CA ALA A 405 -3.29 -12.71 35.32
C ALA A 405 -3.79 -14.16 35.22
N ASN A 406 -3.40 -14.83 34.13
CA ASN A 406 -3.98 -16.09 33.66
C ASN A 406 -5.50 -15.97 33.44
N VAL A 407 -5.91 -14.85 32.83
CA VAL A 407 -7.31 -14.54 32.48
C VAL A 407 -7.38 -14.27 30.99
N SER A 408 -8.37 -14.87 30.33
CA SER A 408 -8.59 -14.69 28.89
C SER A 408 -9.09 -13.29 28.57
N VAL A 409 -8.55 -12.71 27.51
CA VAL A 409 -9.02 -11.44 26.97
C VAL A 409 -10.15 -11.70 25.97
N ALA A 410 -11.32 -11.13 26.21
CA ALA A 410 -12.50 -11.30 25.34
C ALA A 410 -12.44 -10.40 24.09
N SER A 411 -13.14 -10.80 23.03
CA SER A 411 -13.31 -10.03 21.79
C SER A 411 -12.00 -9.60 21.10
N VAL A 412 -10.95 -10.42 21.26
CA VAL A 412 -9.66 -10.26 20.58
C VAL A 412 -9.32 -11.50 19.76
N LEU A 413 -8.74 -11.28 18.59
CA LEU A 413 -8.13 -12.32 17.78
C LEU A 413 -6.77 -12.72 18.35
N GLY A 414 -6.03 -11.73 18.89
CA GLY A 414 -4.76 -11.97 19.55
C GLY A 414 -3.91 -10.71 19.74
N PRO A 415 -2.73 -10.84 20.36
CA PRO A 415 -1.76 -9.76 20.42
C PRO A 415 -1.18 -9.46 19.04
N VAL A 416 -0.93 -8.18 18.73
CA VAL A 416 -0.34 -7.77 17.44
C VAL A 416 1.08 -8.31 17.23
N THR A 417 1.80 -8.53 18.33
CA THR A 417 3.16 -9.09 18.33
C THR A 417 3.20 -10.32 19.20
N LYS A 418 3.73 -11.43 18.67
CA LYS A 418 3.99 -12.62 19.47
C LYS A 418 5.28 -12.43 20.27
N ILE A 419 5.20 -12.66 21.57
CA ILE A 419 6.33 -12.50 22.49
C ILE A 419 6.68 -13.88 23.05
N SER A 420 7.95 -14.27 22.92
CA SER A 420 8.50 -15.52 23.46
C SER A 420 8.77 -15.41 24.95
N ASP A 421 9.00 -16.55 25.62
CA ASP A 421 9.37 -16.57 27.04
C ASP A 421 10.66 -15.80 27.32
N VAL A 422 11.66 -15.93 26.44
CA VAL A 422 12.94 -15.21 26.55
C VAL A 422 12.74 -13.70 26.43
N GLN A 423 11.93 -13.26 25.47
CA GLN A 423 11.61 -11.84 25.33
C GLN A 423 10.83 -11.32 26.54
N GLN A 424 9.90 -12.12 27.08
CA GLN A 424 9.13 -11.76 28.26
C GLN A 424 10.01 -11.59 29.50
N GLU A 425 11.07 -12.39 29.66
CA GLU A 425 11.97 -12.30 30.81
C GLU A 425 12.57 -10.89 30.97
N THR A 426 13.04 -10.29 29.88
CA THR A 426 13.57 -8.92 29.87
C THR A 426 12.49 -7.86 30.11
N LEU A 427 11.23 -8.16 29.77
CA LEU A 427 10.10 -7.25 29.97
C LEU A 427 9.59 -7.28 31.42
N ASN A 428 9.71 -8.45 32.06
CA ASN A 428 9.29 -8.71 33.41
C ASN A 428 10.05 -7.86 34.43
N VAL A 429 11.37 -7.67 34.30
CA VAL A 429 12.16 -6.74 35.12
C VAL A 429 13.28 -6.15 34.26
N ASP A 430 13.36 -4.83 34.20
CA ASP A 430 14.50 -4.14 33.59
C ASP A 430 15.76 -4.25 34.46
N PRO A 431 16.91 -4.69 33.95
CA PRO A 431 18.14 -4.83 34.73
C PRO A 431 18.65 -3.51 35.32
N THR A 432 18.37 -2.37 34.67
CA THR A 432 18.90 -1.06 35.07
C THR A 432 17.89 -0.26 35.89
N GLY A 433 16.67 -0.11 35.38
CA GLY A 433 15.62 0.71 35.97
C GLY A 433 14.63 -0.05 36.85
N GLY A 434 14.70 -1.39 36.91
CA GLY A 434 13.79 -2.22 37.70
C GLY A 434 12.32 -2.22 37.25
N LYS A 435 12.02 -1.60 36.11
CA LYS A 435 10.66 -1.35 35.61
C LYS A 435 10.07 -2.57 34.91
N SER A 436 8.89 -3.02 35.33
CA SER A 436 8.19 -4.15 34.71
C SER A 436 7.16 -3.72 33.66
N ILE A 437 6.93 -4.59 32.70
CA ILE A 437 5.84 -4.52 31.72
C ILE A 437 5.16 -5.90 31.70
N ASN A 438 3.85 -5.92 31.90
CA ASN A 438 3.05 -7.15 31.86
C ASN A 438 2.70 -7.51 30.43
N ILE A 439 2.84 -8.79 30.08
CA ILE A 439 2.64 -9.24 28.70
C ILE A 439 1.30 -9.93 28.53
N ILE A 440 0.63 -9.68 27.41
CA ILE A 440 -0.53 -10.43 26.94
C ILE A 440 -0.06 -11.38 25.84
N ARG A 441 -0.31 -12.68 26.01
CA ARG A 441 0.21 -13.73 25.13
C ARG A 441 -0.88 -14.65 24.63
N ALA A 442 -0.73 -15.10 23.38
CA ALA A 442 -1.54 -16.17 22.83
C ALA A 442 -0.91 -17.54 23.13
N PHE A 443 -1.72 -18.46 23.63
CA PHE A 443 -1.36 -19.83 23.93
C PHE A 443 -2.23 -20.79 23.12
N ALA A 444 -1.60 -21.79 22.51
CA ALA A 444 -2.31 -22.87 21.83
C ALA A 444 -3.27 -23.57 22.81
N GLY A 445 -4.54 -23.73 22.42
CA GLY A 445 -5.59 -24.37 23.23
C GLY A 445 -6.13 -23.54 24.41
N LYS A 446 -5.53 -22.38 24.74
CA LYS A 446 -6.02 -21.51 25.83
C LYS A 446 -6.43 -20.11 25.37
N GLY A 447 -6.14 -19.76 24.12
CA GLY A 447 -6.43 -18.44 23.56
C GLY A 447 -5.48 -17.36 24.07
N THR A 448 -5.94 -16.12 24.11
CA THR A 448 -5.13 -14.96 24.49
C THR A 448 -5.31 -14.63 25.97
N LEU A 449 -4.24 -14.69 26.74
CA LEU A 449 -4.25 -14.53 28.20
C LEU A 449 -3.41 -13.33 28.64
N VAL A 450 -3.86 -12.63 29.68
CA VAL A 450 -3.01 -11.71 30.45
C VAL A 450 -1.99 -12.53 31.23
N TRP A 451 -0.69 -12.30 31.00
CA TRP A 451 0.40 -13.16 31.47
C TRP A 451 1.42 -12.43 32.36
N GLY A 452 0.94 -11.44 33.13
CA GLY A 452 1.74 -10.70 34.12
C GLY A 452 0.87 -9.92 35.08
N ALA A 453 1.35 -9.76 36.32
CA ALA A 453 0.65 -9.02 37.39
C ALA A 453 1.61 -8.16 38.23
N ARG A 454 2.71 -7.67 37.63
CA ARG A 454 3.65 -6.76 38.28
C ARG A 454 3.21 -5.30 38.15
N THR A 455 3.49 -4.49 39.16
CA THR A 455 3.43 -3.03 39.07
C THR A 455 4.62 -2.53 38.24
N LEU A 456 4.71 -1.23 37.95
CA LEU A 456 5.93 -0.67 37.35
C LEU A 456 7.14 -0.79 38.28
N GLU A 457 6.96 -1.05 39.58
CA GLU A 457 8.02 -1.23 40.56
C GLU A 457 8.43 -2.71 40.69
N GLY A 458 8.91 -3.27 39.58
CA GLY A 458 9.19 -4.69 39.42
C GLY A 458 10.23 -5.28 40.36
N ASN A 459 11.22 -4.48 40.72
CA ASN A 459 12.32 -4.86 41.61
C ASN A 459 11.99 -4.69 43.10
N SER A 460 10.84 -4.13 43.46
CA SER A 460 10.41 -3.99 44.86
C SER A 460 10.20 -5.36 45.50
N ASN A 461 10.50 -5.50 46.79
CA ASN A 461 10.14 -6.68 47.57
C ASN A 461 8.75 -6.57 48.21
N GLU A 462 8.24 -5.35 48.33
CA GLU A 462 6.95 -5.05 48.98
C GLU A 462 5.84 -4.87 47.94
N TRP A 463 6.08 -4.01 46.95
CA TRP A 463 5.04 -3.50 46.06
C TRP A 463 5.13 -4.02 44.62
N ARG A 464 5.83 -5.14 44.44
CA ARG A 464 6.04 -5.77 43.13
C ARG A 464 4.76 -6.08 42.39
N TYR A 465 3.70 -6.47 43.10
CA TYR A 465 2.52 -7.09 42.51
C TYR A 465 1.30 -6.18 42.57
N VAL A 466 0.58 -6.12 41.45
CA VAL A 466 -0.71 -5.43 41.28
C VAL A 466 -1.73 -5.80 42.37
N PRO A 467 -2.04 -7.10 42.63
CA PRO A 467 -3.03 -7.45 43.65
C PRO A 467 -2.65 -6.95 45.05
N VAL A 468 -1.35 -6.95 45.38
CA VAL A 468 -0.87 -6.45 46.68
C VAL A 468 -1.13 -4.95 46.80
N ARG A 469 -0.71 -4.14 45.84
CA ARG A 469 -0.95 -2.69 45.90
C ARG A 469 -2.45 -2.36 45.89
N ARG A 470 -3.24 -3.04 45.04
CA ARG A 470 -4.69 -2.80 44.94
C ARG A 470 -5.44 -3.21 46.20
N LEU A 471 -5.02 -4.30 46.87
CA LEU A 471 -5.55 -4.69 48.17
C LEU A 471 -5.30 -3.60 49.22
N PHE A 472 -4.08 -3.08 49.32
CA PHE A 472 -3.76 -1.99 50.25
C PHE A 472 -4.56 -0.72 49.95
N ILE A 473 -4.67 -0.30 48.68
CA ILE A 473 -5.52 0.83 48.29
C ILE A 473 -6.97 0.62 48.74
N THR A 474 -7.50 -0.59 48.55
CA THR A 474 -8.87 -0.92 48.94
C THR A 474 -9.05 -0.88 50.45
N ILE A 475 -8.11 -1.43 51.23
CA ILE A 475 -8.15 -1.40 52.69
C ILE A 475 -8.04 0.04 53.21
N GLU A 476 -7.07 0.81 52.71
CA GLU A 476 -6.87 2.22 53.10
C GLU A 476 -8.14 3.05 52.82
N GLU A 477 -8.77 2.88 51.66
CA GLU A 477 -9.96 3.64 51.28
C GLU A 477 -11.21 3.20 52.05
N SER A 478 -11.43 1.89 52.21
CA SER A 478 -12.56 1.37 52.98
C SER A 478 -12.48 1.76 54.46
N THR A 479 -11.31 1.66 55.08
CA THR A 479 -11.12 2.03 56.49
C THR A 479 -11.25 3.53 56.72
N ARG A 480 -10.74 4.36 55.79
CA ARG A 480 -10.90 5.82 55.81
C ARG A 480 -12.38 6.22 55.72
N LYS A 481 -13.16 5.59 54.84
CA LYS A 481 -14.60 5.86 54.72
C LYS A 481 -15.37 5.38 55.95
N ALA A 482 -15.06 4.18 56.44
CA ALA A 482 -15.77 3.61 57.57
C ALA A 482 -15.50 4.39 58.88
N SER A 483 -14.30 4.96 59.05
CA SER A 483 -13.96 5.78 60.21
C SER A 483 -14.45 7.23 60.16
N SER A 484 -15.18 7.64 59.11
CA SER A 484 -15.63 9.03 58.96
C SER A 484 -16.57 9.50 60.07
N PHE A 485 -17.32 8.59 60.72
CA PHE A 485 -18.20 8.95 61.83
C PHE A 485 -17.42 9.44 63.06
N ALA A 486 -16.15 9.07 63.20
CA ALA A 486 -15.33 9.47 64.34
C ALA A 486 -14.84 10.93 64.23
N VAL A 487 -15.03 11.57 63.08
CA VAL A 487 -14.67 12.98 62.88
C VAL A 487 -15.62 13.84 63.71
N PHE A 488 -15.05 14.68 64.59
CA PHE A 488 -15.77 15.51 65.57
C PHE A 488 -16.42 14.77 66.75
N GLU A 489 -16.18 13.47 66.91
CA GLU A 489 -16.48 12.77 68.16
C GLU A 489 -15.43 13.12 69.24
N PRO A 490 -15.76 12.96 70.54
CA PRO A 490 -14.76 13.07 71.61
C PRO A 490 -13.56 12.15 71.37
N ASN A 491 -12.34 12.71 71.39
CA ASN A 491 -11.09 11.97 71.19
C ASN A 491 -10.68 11.20 72.46
N ASP A 492 -11.48 10.18 72.82
CA ASP A 492 -11.33 9.37 74.02
C ASP A 492 -11.20 7.87 73.72
N ALA A 493 -10.95 7.08 74.77
CA ALA A 493 -10.76 5.64 74.67
C ALA A 493 -11.98 4.90 74.08
N MET A 494 -13.20 5.42 74.26
CA MET A 494 -14.40 4.77 73.73
C MET A 494 -14.49 4.97 72.21
N THR A 495 -14.19 6.15 71.71
CA THR A 495 -14.09 6.42 70.26
C THR A 495 -12.99 5.57 69.61
N TRP A 496 -11.81 5.49 70.24
CA TRP A 496 -10.71 4.66 69.74
C TRP A 496 -11.09 3.18 69.64
N LEU A 497 -11.76 2.66 70.67
CA LEU A 497 -12.19 1.27 70.69
C LEU A 497 -13.21 0.98 69.59
N LYS A 498 -14.19 1.87 69.37
CA LYS A 498 -15.16 1.74 68.27
C LYS A 498 -14.48 1.68 66.91
N VAL A 499 -13.54 2.59 66.65
CA VAL A 499 -12.77 2.61 65.38
C VAL A 499 -11.95 1.34 65.22
N LYS A 500 -11.24 0.92 66.29
CA LYS A 500 -10.47 -0.34 66.27
C LYS A 500 -11.36 -1.54 65.96
N SER A 501 -12.48 -1.71 66.66
CA SER A 501 -13.38 -2.87 66.50
C SER A 501 -13.99 -2.93 65.09
N MET A 502 -14.30 -1.79 64.49
CA MET A 502 -14.79 -1.74 63.11
C MET A 502 -13.71 -2.18 62.10
N ILE A 503 -12.49 -1.64 62.22
CA ILE A 503 -11.38 -2.01 61.34
C ILE A 503 -11.05 -3.51 61.52
N ASP A 504 -11.07 -3.99 62.77
CA ASP A 504 -10.84 -5.39 63.12
C ASP A 504 -11.85 -6.31 62.46
N SER A 505 -13.15 -6.01 62.55
CA SER A 505 -14.20 -6.77 61.89
C SER A 505 -14.05 -6.82 60.36
N TYR A 506 -13.65 -5.70 59.75
CA TYR A 506 -13.40 -5.65 58.30
C TYR A 506 -12.19 -6.50 57.88
N LEU A 507 -11.05 -6.36 58.57
CA LEU A 507 -9.85 -7.14 58.26
C LEU A 507 -10.02 -8.63 58.57
N TYR A 508 -10.79 -8.96 59.61
CA TYR A 508 -11.19 -10.33 59.91
C TYR A 508 -11.94 -10.96 58.73
N GLY A 509 -12.95 -10.25 58.18
CA GLY A 509 -13.68 -10.73 57.02
C GLY A 509 -12.81 -10.95 55.78
N LEU A 510 -11.80 -10.10 55.57
CA LEU A 510 -10.81 -10.30 54.49
C LEU A 510 -9.90 -11.51 54.74
N TRP A 511 -9.46 -11.72 55.98
CA TRP A 511 -8.67 -12.89 56.36
C TRP A 511 -9.45 -14.19 56.18
N GLU A 512 -10.72 -14.23 56.60
CA GLU A 512 -11.60 -15.40 56.45
C GLU A 512 -11.81 -15.78 54.98
N GLN A 513 -11.84 -14.79 54.09
CA GLN A 513 -11.90 -14.96 52.63
C GLN A 513 -10.55 -15.34 51.98
N GLY A 514 -9.48 -15.45 52.78
CA GLY A 514 -8.15 -15.80 52.30
C GLY A 514 -7.39 -14.65 51.61
N ALA A 515 -7.80 -13.40 51.82
CA ALA A 515 -7.09 -12.24 51.27
C ALA A 515 -5.76 -11.95 51.98
N LEU A 516 -5.70 -12.28 53.27
CA LEU A 516 -4.57 -12.05 54.15
C LEU A 516 -3.88 -13.37 54.49
N ALA A 517 -2.54 -13.35 54.51
CA ALA A 517 -1.70 -14.50 54.78
C ALA A 517 -1.50 -14.70 56.29
N GLY A 518 -1.65 -15.93 56.76
CA GLY A 518 -1.46 -16.30 58.17
C GLY A 518 -2.45 -17.37 58.58
N SER A 519 -2.01 -18.37 59.35
CA SER A 519 -2.91 -19.43 59.84
C SER A 519 -3.73 -18.97 61.05
N ARG A 520 -3.35 -17.83 61.66
CA ARG A 520 -4.07 -17.17 62.75
C ARG A 520 -4.22 -15.68 62.44
N GLN A 521 -5.26 -15.06 63.01
CA GLN A 521 -5.58 -13.65 62.78
C GLN A 521 -4.41 -12.72 63.14
N GLU A 522 -3.73 -12.98 64.26
CA GLU A 522 -2.65 -12.14 64.78
C GLU A 522 -1.38 -12.20 63.91
N GLN A 523 -1.28 -13.20 63.03
CA GLN A 523 -0.21 -13.28 62.02
C GLN A 523 -0.59 -12.53 60.75
N ALA A 524 -1.89 -12.37 60.49
CA ALA A 524 -2.41 -11.79 59.26
C ALA A 524 -2.53 -10.27 59.33
N TYR A 525 -2.93 -9.72 60.48
CA TYR A 525 -3.01 -8.28 60.67
C TYR A 525 -2.88 -7.88 62.14
N PHE A 526 -2.58 -6.60 62.37
CA PHE A 526 -2.66 -5.97 63.69
C PHE A 526 -3.22 -4.56 63.60
N ILE A 527 -3.86 -4.11 64.68
CA ILE A 527 -4.40 -2.75 64.80
C ILE A 527 -4.00 -2.19 66.17
N ASN A 528 -3.26 -1.09 66.15
CA ASN A 528 -2.85 -0.36 67.33
C ASN A 528 -3.55 1.00 67.36
N VAL A 529 -4.14 1.34 68.50
CA VAL A 529 -4.64 2.67 68.81
C VAL A 529 -4.60 2.87 70.32
N GLY A 530 -4.18 4.04 70.78
CA GLY A 530 -4.29 4.46 72.18
C GLY A 530 -3.18 5.37 72.67
N LEU A 531 -3.41 6.03 73.80
CA LEU A 531 -2.42 6.84 74.51
C LEU A 531 -1.23 5.98 74.97
N GLY A 532 -0.02 6.40 74.66
CA GLY A 532 1.21 5.66 74.95
C GLY A 532 1.44 4.44 74.05
N LYS A 533 0.54 4.17 73.10
CA LYS A 533 0.68 3.12 72.08
C LYS A 533 0.95 3.70 70.70
N THR A 534 0.04 4.53 70.20
CA THR A 534 0.16 5.21 68.90
C THR A 534 0.07 6.73 69.02
N MET A 535 -0.42 7.25 70.14
CA MET A 535 -0.63 8.68 70.38
C MET A 535 0.07 9.12 71.65
N THR A 536 0.58 10.35 71.63
CA THR A 536 1.03 11.09 72.81
C THR A 536 -0.10 11.92 73.41
N ALA A 537 0.09 12.46 74.62
CA ALA A 537 -0.86 13.42 75.18
C ALA A 537 -1.01 14.66 74.28
N GLN A 538 0.07 15.09 73.63
CA GLN A 538 0.06 16.21 72.69
C GLN A 538 -0.80 15.91 71.45
N ASP A 539 -0.73 14.68 70.91
CA ASP A 539 -1.58 14.29 69.78
C ASP A 539 -3.06 14.41 70.13
N ILE A 540 -3.44 14.01 71.34
CA ILE A 540 -4.83 14.11 71.80
C ILE A 540 -5.26 15.57 71.95
N LEU A 541 -4.42 16.42 72.55
CA LEU A 541 -4.68 17.85 72.71
C LEU A 541 -4.78 18.58 71.37
N GLU A 542 -4.03 18.14 70.38
CA GLU A 542 -4.09 18.65 68.99
C GLU A 542 -5.21 18.01 68.16
N GLY A 543 -6.05 17.16 68.78
CA GLY A 543 -7.20 16.53 68.13
C GLY A 543 -6.84 15.43 67.13
N ARG A 544 -5.62 14.89 67.18
CA ARG A 544 -5.17 13.78 66.33
C ARG A 544 -5.54 12.43 66.94
N MET A 545 -6.18 11.59 66.15
CA MET A 545 -6.36 10.17 66.42
C MET A 545 -5.51 9.35 65.45
N ILE A 546 -4.48 8.65 65.95
CA ILE A 546 -3.54 7.89 65.12
C ILE A 546 -3.83 6.39 65.29
N VAL A 547 -4.24 5.75 64.21
CA VAL A 547 -4.46 4.30 64.14
C VAL A 547 -3.39 3.69 63.25
N GLU A 548 -2.62 2.75 63.79
CA GLU A 548 -1.61 2.00 63.04
C GLU A 548 -2.18 0.63 62.67
N ILE A 549 -2.12 0.30 61.38
CA ILE A 549 -2.68 -0.93 60.80
C ILE A 549 -1.58 -1.62 59.99
N GLY A 550 -1.29 -2.87 60.33
CA GLY A 550 -0.42 -3.72 59.52
C GLY A 550 -1.20 -4.92 58.97
N VAL A 551 -0.95 -5.28 57.71
CA VAL A 551 -1.60 -6.42 57.04
C VAL A 551 -0.58 -7.24 56.23
N ALA A 552 -0.72 -8.56 56.25
CA ALA A 552 0.09 -9.49 55.49
C ALA A 552 -0.68 -9.92 54.22
N ALA A 553 -0.43 -9.28 53.08
CA ALA A 553 -1.09 -9.63 51.83
C ALA A 553 -0.59 -10.96 51.23
N VAL A 554 -1.49 -11.75 50.65
CA VAL A 554 -1.12 -12.95 49.88
C VAL A 554 -0.41 -12.56 48.59
N ARG A 555 0.71 -13.24 48.29
CA ARG A 555 1.49 -13.04 47.06
C ARG A 555 1.14 -14.11 46.02
N PRO A 556 1.05 -13.78 44.73
CA PRO A 556 0.81 -14.78 43.68
C PRO A 556 2.03 -15.68 43.49
N ALA A 557 1.79 -16.97 43.22
CA ALA A 557 2.83 -17.88 42.73
C ALA A 557 3.12 -17.57 41.25
N GLU A 558 4.23 -16.89 40.98
CA GLU A 558 4.63 -16.53 39.61
C GLU A 558 5.36 -17.67 38.89
N PHE A 559 6.17 -18.45 39.62
CA PHE A 559 6.97 -19.53 39.06
C PHE A 559 6.62 -20.86 39.74
N ILE A 560 6.47 -21.91 38.94
CA ILE A 560 6.37 -23.29 39.42
C ILE A 560 7.60 -24.02 38.90
N ILE A 561 8.49 -24.42 39.82
CA ILE A 561 9.71 -25.16 39.48
C ILE A 561 9.45 -26.63 39.79
N LEU A 562 9.29 -27.45 38.74
CA LEU A 562 9.17 -28.90 38.86
C LEU A 562 10.58 -29.51 38.84
N ARG A 563 10.96 -30.18 39.94
CA ARG A 563 12.23 -30.91 40.05
C ARG A 563 11.96 -32.40 39.90
N PHE A 564 12.48 -33.00 38.84
CA PHE A 564 12.38 -34.44 38.62
C PHE A 564 13.66 -35.10 39.15
N SER A 565 13.48 -36.14 39.97
CA SER A 565 14.55 -37.04 40.39
C SER A 565 14.15 -38.47 40.08
N HIS A 566 15.11 -39.28 39.63
CA HIS A 566 14.91 -40.71 39.49
C HIS A 566 15.02 -41.35 40.87
N LYS A 567 13.90 -41.85 41.41
CA LYS A 567 13.88 -42.64 42.64
C LYS A 567 14.15 -44.10 42.27
N MET A 568 15.23 -44.68 42.77
CA MET A 568 15.47 -46.12 42.60
C MET A 568 14.42 -46.92 43.38
N GLN A 569 14.10 -48.12 42.89
CA GLN A 569 13.17 -49.03 43.52
C GLN A 569 13.70 -49.40 44.93
N GLU A 570 12.90 -49.14 45.96
CA GLU A 570 13.20 -49.55 47.33
C GLU A 570 13.01 -51.07 47.41
N ALA A 571 14.04 -51.78 47.88
CA ALA A 571 14.07 -53.24 47.97
C ALA A 571 13.18 -53.78 49.09
#